data_AF-A0A1V3RIX2-F1
#
_entry.id   AF-A0A1V3RIX2-F1
#
_cell.length_a   1.000
_cell.length_b   1.000
_cell.length_c   1.000
_cell.angle_alpha   90.00
_cell.angle_beta   90.00
_cell.angle_gamma   90.00
#
_symmetry.space_group_name_H-M   'P 1'
#
loop_
_entity.id
_entity.type
_entity.pdbx_description
1 polymer ?
#
loop_
_entity_poly.entity_id
_entity_poly.type
_entity_poly.pdbx_seq_one_letter_code
_entity_poly.pdbx_strand_id
1 'polypeptide(L)'
;MVVNYWKNNSMKNPNNTEIKNAAFQLSGLIYGVSLDGVVSRNEYQALKSWCSEFEPLCEMEAFQKLHNEIKPIIKDGKVNSEEIEVIKHILNNFLEELDAKNEDTPNLYFLSGIFKGILASGDINTYEIYKLNQWLEKNGHLRSQAPFEEMFEVIQNVLEDKKVDDEEALRLKSFFSNLVK
;
A
#
# COMPACT_ATOMS: atom_id res chain seq x y z
N MET A 1 -24.73 5.08 -2.78
CA MET A 1 -24.41 3.95 -3.68
C MET A 1 -22.89 3.87 -3.71
N VAL A 2 -22.30 2.83 -3.12
CA VAL A 2 -20.83 2.67 -3.08
C VAL A 2 -20.40 2.03 -4.40
N VAL A 3 -19.68 2.79 -5.23
CA VAL A 3 -19.13 2.28 -6.49
C VAL A 3 -17.86 1.51 -6.15
N ASN A 4 -17.88 0.19 -6.34
CA ASN A 4 -16.69 -0.65 -6.19
C ASN A 4 -15.84 -0.52 -7.46
N TYR A 5 -14.84 0.37 -7.42
CA TYR A 5 -13.89 0.62 -8.51
C TYR A 5 -12.97 -0.58 -8.83
N TRP A 6 -13.01 -1.64 -8.02
CA TRP A 6 -12.11 -2.80 -8.09
C TRP A 6 -12.44 -3.83 -9.18
N LYS A 7 -13.53 -3.66 -9.94
CA LYS A 7 -13.95 -4.62 -10.97
C LYS A 7 -13.88 -4.03 -12.37
N ASN A 8 -12.68 -4.03 -12.95
CA ASN A 8 -12.53 -4.28 -14.37
C ASN A 8 -11.08 -4.60 -14.71
N ASN A 9 -10.83 -5.74 -15.36
CA ASN A 9 -9.55 -5.96 -16.02
C ASN A 9 -9.71 -6.74 -17.33
N SER A 10 -9.14 -6.17 -18.38
CA SER A 10 -9.01 -6.70 -19.73
C SER A 10 -8.04 -7.88 -19.75
N MET A 11 -8.35 -8.86 -20.61
CA MET A 11 -7.69 -10.15 -20.83
C MET A 11 -6.15 -10.16 -20.64
N LYS A 12 -5.69 -10.55 -19.45
CA LYS A 12 -4.38 -11.17 -19.17
C LYS A 12 -4.65 -12.47 -18.41
N ASN A 13 -3.70 -13.42 -18.42
CA ASN A 13 -3.82 -14.68 -17.68
C ASN A 13 -4.34 -14.39 -16.25
N PRO A 14 -5.58 -14.78 -15.90
CA PRO A 14 -6.27 -14.29 -14.70
C PRO A 14 -5.47 -14.53 -13.42
N ASN A 15 -4.71 -15.63 -13.39
CA ASN A 15 -3.83 -16.00 -12.30
C ASN A 15 -2.69 -14.97 -12.10
N ASN A 16 -2.11 -14.43 -13.17
CA ASN A 16 -1.03 -13.44 -13.07
C ASN A 16 -1.54 -12.08 -12.57
N THR A 17 -2.80 -11.74 -12.81
CA THR A 17 -3.38 -10.48 -12.34
C THR A 17 -3.54 -10.47 -10.82
N GLU A 18 -4.00 -11.56 -10.21
CA GLU A 18 -4.21 -11.63 -8.76
C GLU A 18 -2.90 -11.52 -7.98
N ILE A 19 -1.85 -12.25 -8.41
CA ILE A 19 -0.54 -12.21 -7.76
C ILE A 19 0.15 -10.84 -7.93
N LYS A 20 -0.06 -10.17 -9.07
CA LYS A 20 0.41 -8.79 -9.30
C LYS A 20 -0.28 -7.83 -8.34
N ASN A 21 -1.61 -7.91 -8.24
CA ASN A 21 -2.39 -7.04 -7.36
C ASN A 21 -1.97 -7.21 -5.89
N ALA A 22 -1.78 -8.46 -5.45
CA ALA A 22 -1.25 -8.75 -4.12
C ALA A 22 0.14 -8.14 -3.90
N ALA A 23 1.07 -8.31 -4.85
CA ALA A 23 2.42 -7.75 -4.76
C ALA A 23 2.45 -6.21 -4.77
N PHE A 24 1.58 -5.56 -5.55
CA PHE A 24 1.40 -4.11 -5.49
C PHE A 24 0.85 -3.68 -4.13
N GLN A 25 -0.12 -4.39 -3.59
CA GLN A 25 -0.66 -4.10 -2.26
C GLN A 25 0.40 -4.23 -1.16
N LEU A 26 1.24 -5.26 -1.19
CA LEU A 26 2.34 -5.38 -0.23
C LEU A 26 3.37 -4.27 -0.40
N SER A 27 3.73 -3.92 -1.65
CA SER A 27 4.63 -2.80 -1.93
C SER A 27 4.10 -1.49 -1.33
N GLY A 28 2.80 -1.26 -1.45
CA GLY A 28 2.13 -0.13 -0.85
C GLY A 28 2.13 -0.16 0.67
N LEU A 29 1.82 -1.32 1.26
CA LEU A 29 1.84 -1.53 2.70
C LEU A 29 3.22 -1.23 3.28
N ILE A 30 4.28 -1.78 2.67
CA ILE A 30 5.68 -1.54 3.03
C ILE A 30 6.03 -0.05 2.90
N TYR A 31 5.54 0.62 1.85
CA TYR A 31 5.74 2.05 1.69
C TYR A 31 5.07 2.83 2.85
N GLY A 32 3.80 2.55 3.12
CA GLY A 32 3.01 3.18 4.17
C GLY A 32 3.64 3.07 5.56
N VAL A 33 4.00 1.86 5.98
CA VAL A 33 4.64 1.63 7.30
C VAL A 33 6.07 2.16 7.42
N SER A 34 6.66 2.60 6.30
CA SER A 34 8.01 3.18 6.26
C SER A 34 8.00 4.70 6.18
N LEU A 35 6.82 5.33 6.12
CA LEU A 35 6.71 6.75 5.82
C LEU A 35 7.39 7.63 6.86
N ASP A 36 7.31 7.28 8.14
CA ASP A 36 7.93 7.98 9.26
C ASP A 36 9.30 7.42 9.70
N GLY A 37 9.72 6.31 9.07
CA GLY A 37 10.98 5.64 9.35
C GLY A 37 10.98 4.78 10.61
N VAL A 38 9.84 4.61 11.30
CA VAL A 38 9.72 3.81 12.52
C VAL A 38 8.55 2.83 12.42
N VAL A 39 8.87 1.56 12.14
CA VAL A 39 7.84 0.50 12.09
C VAL A 39 7.42 0.12 13.51
N SER A 40 6.18 0.43 13.87
CA SER A 40 5.53 0.05 15.11
C SER A 40 5.14 -1.43 15.15
N ARG A 41 4.77 -1.91 16.35
CA ARG A 41 4.27 -3.28 16.53
C ARG A 41 2.98 -3.55 15.74
N ASN A 42 2.11 -2.55 15.61
CA ASN A 42 0.83 -2.73 14.92
C ASN A 42 1.02 -2.78 13.40
N GLU A 43 1.93 -1.97 12.85
CA GLU A 43 2.34 -2.02 11.45
C GLU A 43 3.00 -3.35 11.10
N TYR A 44 3.82 -3.85 12.00
CA TYR A 44 4.37 -5.19 11.90
C TYR A 44 3.27 -6.28 11.89
N GLN A 45 2.25 -6.14 12.74
CA GLN A 45 1.12 -7.04 12.73
C GLN A 45 0.34 -6.96 11.41
N ALA A 46 0.22 -5.79 10.79
CA ALA A 46 -0.40 -5.65 9.48
C ALA A 46 0.38 -6.39 8.38
N LEU A 47 1.71 -6.35 8.40
CA LEU A 47 2.56 -7.13 7.49
C LEU A 47 2.35 -8.65 7.67
N LYS A 48 2.28 -9.12 8.92
CA LYS A 48 1.94 -10.53 9.21
C LYS A 48 0.56 -10.91 8.71
N SER A 49 -0.44 -10.07 8.97
CA SER A 49 -1.81 -10.28 8.53
C SER A 49 -1.89 -10.37 7.00
N TRP A 50 -1.16 -9.53 6.27
CA TRP A 50 -1.07 -9.62 4.81
C TRP A 50 -0.53 -10.98 4.35
N CYS A 51 0.56 -11.47 4.95
CA CYS A 51 1.11 -12.79 4.60
C CYS A 51 0.11 -13.93 4.82
N SER A 52 -0.72 -13.85 5.86
CA SER A 52 -1.77 -14.85 6.13
C SER A 52 -2.97 -14.68 5.20
N GLU A 53 -3.38 -13.44 4.91
CA GLU A 53 -4.51 -13.12 4.02
C GLU A 53 -4.28 -13.68 2.60
N PHE A 54 -3.07 -13.55 2.09
CA PHE A 54 -2.72 -13.97 0.73
C PHE A 54 -2.03 -15.34 0.65
N GLU A 55 -1.93 -16.09 1.76
CA GLU A 55 -1.42 -17.47 1.75
C GLU A 55 -2.15 -18.40 0.75
N PRO A 56 -3.46 -18.27 0.49
CA PRO A 56 -4.13 -19.06 -0.56
C PRO A 56 -3.54 -18.88 -1.97
N LEU A 57 -2.93 -17.72 -2.29
CA LEU A 57 -2.30 -17.50 -3.59
C LEU A 57 -1.00 -18.32 -3.76
N CYS A 58 -0.48 -18.94 -2.69
CA CYS A 58 0.69 -19.83 -2.76
C CYS A 58 0.42 -21.15 -3.50
N GLU A 59 -0.82 -21.42 -3.93
CA GLU A 59 -1.09 -22.46 -4.94
C GLU A 59 -0.36 -22.16 -6.26
N MET A 60 -0.07 -20.89 -6.52
CA MET A 60 0.71 -20.46 -7.67
C MET A 60 2.20 -20.43 -7.34
N GLU A 61 3.00 -21.21 -8.08
CA GLU A 61 4.44 -21.36 -7.85
C GLU A 61 5.19 -20.01 -7.76
N ALA A 62 4.89 -19.07 -8.67
CA ALA A 62 5.51 -17.75 -8.67
C ALA A 62 5.24 -16.98 -7.37
N PHE A 63 4.00 -16.99 -6.89
CA PHE A 63 3.63 -16.29 -5.65
C PHE A 63 4.13 -17.04 -4.41
N GLN A 64 4.15 -18.38 -4.45
CA GLN A 64 4.73 -19.20 -3.40
C GLN A 64 6.20 -18.84 -3.18
N LYS A 65 6.97 -18.65 -4.27
CA LYS A 65 8.36 -18.21 -4.20
C LYS A 65 8.48 -16.85 -3.51
N LEU A 66 7.70 -15.85 -3.94
CA LEU A 66 7.63 -14.54 -3.30
C LEU A 66 7.31 -14.64 -1.80
N HIS A 67 6.29 -15.41 -1.44
CA HIS A 67 5.84 -15.60 -0.07
C HIS A 67 6.93 -16.23 0.81
N ASN A 68 7.63 -17.25 0.29
CA ASN A 68 8.73 -17.92 0.99
C ASN A 68 9.95 -17.02 1.22
N GLU A 69 10.20 -16.04 0.35
CA GLU A 69 11.27 -15.07 0.54
C GLU A 69 10.91 -14.02 1.61
N ILE A 70 9.64 -13.59 1.65
CA ILE A 70 9.17 -12.50 2.52
C ILE A 70 8.81 -12.99 3.93
N LYS A 71 8.15 -14.16 4.05
CA LYS A 71 7.63 -14.70 5.32
C LYS A 71 8.70 -14.81 6.42
N PRO A 72 9.95 -15.23 6.16
CA PRO A 72 11.01 -15.27 7.18
C PRO A 72 11.40 -13.89 7.70
N ILE A 73 11.49 -12.88 6.82
CA ILE A 73 11.86 -11.51 7.17
C ILE A 73 10.82 -10.91 8.13
N ILE A 74 9.54 -11.19 7.88
CA ILE A 74 8.44 -10.69 8.70
C ILE A 74 8.25 -11.55 9.97
N LYS A 75 8.97 -12.65 10.20
CA LYS A 75 8.66 -13.58 11.30
C LYS A 75 9.11 -13.11 12.69
N ASP A 76 10.26 -12.44 12.76
CA ASP A 76 11.07 -12.31 13.99
C ASP A 76 10.77 -11.07 14.85
N GLY A 77 9.74 -10.30 14.51
CA GLY A 77 9.15 -9.30 15.41
C GLY A 77 9.73 -7.91 15.31
N LYS A 78 10.77 -7.69 14.50
CA LYS A 78 11.48 -6.42 14.42
C LYS A 78 11.91 -6.14 12.99
N VAL A 79 10.96 -5.77 12.12
CA VAL A 79 11.30 -5.30 10.77
C VAL A 79 11.99 -3.94 10.90
N ASN A 80 13.31 -3.92 10.74
CA ASN A 80 14.09 -2.70 10.72
C ASN A 80 14.15 -2.09 9.30
N SER A 81 14.78 -0.92 9.16
CA SER A 81 14.93 -0.25 7.87
C SER A 81 15.64 -1.09 6.82
N GLU A 82 16.63 -1.92 7.21
CA GLU A 82 17.35 -2.80 6.28
C GLU A 82 16.42 -3.88 5.75
N GLU A 83 15.62 -4.52 6.61
CA GLU A 83 14.64 -5.54 6.22
C GLU A 83 13.54 -4.97 5.33
N ILE A 84 13.10 -3.73 5.57
CA ILE A 84 12.20 -3.01 4.65
C ILE A 84 12.82 -2.89 3.26
N GLU A 85 14.10 -2.51 3.17
CA GLU A 85 14.78 -2.41 1.87
C GLU A 85 14.97 -3.78 1.20
N VAL A 86 15.22 -4.85 1.97
CA VAL A 86 15.23 -6.22 1.43
C VAL A 86 13.86 -6.59 0.84
N ILE A 87 12.76 -6.34 1.57
CA ILE A 87 11.41 -6.64 1.09
C ILE A 87 11.09 -5.83 -0.17
N LYS A 88 11.45 -4.53 -0.21
CA LYS A 88 11.29 -3.69 -1.41
C LYS A 88 12.05 -4.27 -2.60
N HIS A 89 13.28 -4.75 -2.40
CA HIS A 89 14.07 -5.35 -3.46
C HIS A 89 13.42 -6.63 -4.01
N ILE A 90 12.96 -7.53 -3.13
CA ILE A 90 12.25 -8.76 -3.50
C ILE A 90 11.00 -8.42 -4.35
N LEU A 91 10.18 -7.47 -3.89
CA LEU A 91 8.96 -7.06 -4.57
C LEU A 91 9.23 -6.42 -5.94
N ASN A 92 10.26 -5.58 -6.03
CA ASN A 92 10.65 -4.95 -7.28
C ASN A 92 11.09 -5.96 -8.33
N ASN A 93 11.85 -6.98 -7.92
CA ASN A 93 12.28 -8.06 -8.80
C ASN A 93 11.07 -8.89 -9.27
N PHE A 94 10.18 -9.26 -8.35
CA PHE A 94 8.97 -10.02 -8.67
C PHE A 94 8.05 -9.28 -9.67
N LEU A 95 7.81 -7.99 -9.45
CA LEU A 95 6.99 -7.17 -10.36
C LEU A 95 7.65 -6.96 -11.73
N GLU A 96 8.98 -6.98 -11.80
CA GLU A 96 9.73 -6.92 -13.04
C GLU A 96 9.66 -8.24 -13.82
N GLU A 97 9.82 -9.39 -13.15
CA GLU A 97 9.64 -10.73 -13.75
C GLU A 97 8.24 -10.90 -14.36
N LEU A 98 7.24 -10.22 -13.82
CA LEU A 98 5.87 -10.24 -14.30
C LEU A 98 5.53 -9.19 -15.36
N ASP A 99 6.51 -8.39 -15.81
CA ASP A 99 6.32 -7.25 -16.74
C ASP A 99 5.23 -6.28 -16.25
N ALA A 100 5.13 -6.07 -14.94
CA ALA A 100 4.10 -5.22 -14.33
C ALA A 100 4.49 -3.73 -14.28
N LYS A 101 5.77 -3.40 -14.49
CA LYS A 101 6.28 -2.00 -14.45
C LYS A 101 5.83 -1.16 -15.65
N ASN A 102 5.43 -1.80 -16.75
CA ASN A 102 5.01 -1.14 -17.99
C ASN A 102 3.48 -1.02 -18.12
N GLU A 103 2.73 -1.40 -17.09
CA GLU A 103 1.27 -1.32 -17.11
C GLU A 103 0.79 0.05 -16.62
N ASP A 104 -0.05 0.72 -17.41
CA ASP A 104 -0.75 1.97 -17.05
C ASP A 104 -1.85 1.75 -15.99
N THR A 105 -1.95 0.55 -15.41
CA THR A 105 -2.99 0.22 -14.42
C THR A 105 -2.82 1.17 -13.24
N PRO A 106 -3.84 2.00 -12.93
CA PRO A 106 -3.77 2.91 -11.81
C PRO A 106 -3.41 2.11 -10.57
N ASN A 107 -2.39 2.56 -9.85
CA ASN A 107 -1.75 1.78 -8.81
C ASN A 107 -2.60 1.73 -7.51
N LEU A 108 -3.89 1.41 -7.66
CA LEU A 108 -4.92 1.40 -6.63
C LEU A 108 -4.62 0.34 -5.57
N TYR A 109 -4.05 -0.80 -5.98
CA TYR A 109 -3.63 -1.82 -5.03
C TYR A 109 -2.46 -1.33 -4.18
N PHE A 110 -1.45 -0.70 -4.76
CA PHE A 110 -0.39 -0.04 -4.00
C PHE A 110 -0.93 1.07 -3.11
N LEU A 111 -1.83 1.91 -3.62
CA LEU A 111 -2.43 2.97 -2.83
C LEU A 111 -3.24 2.43 -1.64
N SER A 112 -4.04 1.39 -1.87
CA SER A 112 -4.73 0.63 -0.82
C SER A 112 -3.73 0.07 0.21
N GLY A 113 -2.59 -0.44 -0.27
CA GLY A 113 -1.46 -0.83 0.58
C GLY A 113 -0.96 0.33 1.45
N ILE A 114 -0.68 1.50 0.86
CA ILE A 114 -0.20 2.68 1.60
C ILE A 114 -1.17 3.01 2.73
N PHE A 115 -2.47 3.01 2.44
CA PHE A 115 -3.51 3.26 3.44
C PHE A 115 -3.58 2.20 4.52
N LYS A 116 -3.49 0.92 4.16
CA LYS A 116 -3.39 -0.16 5.15
C LYS A 116 -2.16 0.06 6.05
N GLY A 117 -1.05 0.57 5.52
CA GLY A 117 0.16 0.89 6.28
C GLY A 117 -0.05 2.05 7.26
N ILE A 118 -0.49 3.21 6.77
CA ILE A 118 -0.77 4.40 7.58
C ILE A 118 -1.82 4.09 8.67
N LEU A 119 -2.85 3.31 8.34
CA LEU A 119 -3.88 2.93 9.31
C LEU A 119 -3.39 1.92 10.34
N ALA A 120 -2.31 1.19 10.05
CA ALA A 120 -1.85 0.12 10.93
C ALA A 120 -1.20 0.64 12.19
N SER A 121 -0.49 1.79 12.17
CA SER A 121 0.07 2.41 13.38
C SER A 121 -1.03 2.73 14.40
N GLY A 122 -2.19 3.15 13.90
CA GLY A 122 -3.37 3.53 14.67
C GLY A 122 -3.54 5.04 14.81
N ASP A 123 -2.44 5.78 14.68
CA ASP A 123 -2.35 7.24 14.79
C ASP A 123 -1.73 7.81 13.51
N ILE A 124 -2.44 8.76 12.89
CA ILE A 124 -1.98 9.43 11.68
C ILE A 124 -1.26 10.71 12.09
N ASN A 125 -0.02 10.90 11.64
CA ASN A 125 0.77 12.08 11.95
C ASN A 125 1.09 12.94 10.73
N THR A 126 1.50 14.19 10.98
CA THR A 126 1.82 15.18 9.93
C THR A 126 2.88 14.69 8.95
N TYR A 127 3.88 13.94 9.43
CA TYR A 127 4.99 13.50 8.58
C TYR A 127 4.56 12.45 7.56
N GLU A 128 3.72 11.49 7.98
CA GLU A 128 3.11 10.50 7.07
C GLU A 128 2.30 11.19 5.97
N ILE A 129 1.44 12.16 6.34
CA ILE A 129 0.58 12.86 5.38
C ILE A 129 1.39 13.76 4.45
N TYR A 130 2.46 14.39 4.94
CA TYR A 130 3.37 15.15 4.09
C TYR A 130 4.07 14.25 3.06
N LYS A 131 4.55 13.06 3.47
CA LYS A 131 5.18 12.10 2.57
C LYS A 131 4.19 11.52 1.56
N LEU A 132 2.98 11.20 2.00
CA LEU A 132 1.89 10.78 1.13
C LEU A 132 1.58 11.85 0.08
N ASN A 133 1.51 13.11 0.49
CA ASN A 133 1.30 14.24 -0.43
C ASN A 133 2.45 14.34 -1.45
N GLN A 134 3.71 14.21 -1.03
CA GLN A 134 4.84 14.17 -1.96
C GLN A 134 4.75 13.03 -2.98
N TRP A 135 4.29 11.85 -2.54
CA TRP A 135 4.06 10.72 -3.44
C TRP A 135 2.95 11.04 -4.44
N LEU A 136 1.84 11.62 -3.97
CA LEU A 136 0.73 12.02 -4.84
C LEU A 136 1.18 13.04 -5.89
N GLU A 137 1.88 14.10 -5.49
CA GLU A 137 2.41 15.11 -6.43
C GLU A 137 3.32 14.48 -7.51
N LYS A 138 4.18 13.53 -7.14
CA LYS A 138 5.01 12.78 -8.12
C LYS A 138 4.17 11.92 -9.07
N ASN A 139 3.01 11.47 -8.61
CA ASN A 139 2.06 10.68 -9.37
C ASN A 139 0.87 11.52 -9.86
N GLY A 140 1.08 12.82 -10.10
CA GLY A 140 0.03 13.76 -10.51
C GLY A 140 -0.73 13.38 -11.78
N HIS A 141 -0.19 12.48 -12.61
CA HIS A 141 -0.89 11.88 -13.75
C HIS A 141 -2.13 11.06 -13.34
N LEU A 142 -2.24 10.65 -12.07
CA LEU A 142 -3.39 9.92 -11.51
C LEU A 142 -4.50 10.85 -11.00
N ARG A 143 -4.24 12.16 -10.88
CA ARG A 143 -5.12 13.13 -10.20
C ARG A 143 -6.53 13.22 -10.76
N SER A 144 -6.72 12.96 -12.05
CA SER A 144 -8.03 13.02 -12.72
C SER A 144 -8.85 11.73 -12.59
N GLN A 145 -8.36 10.73 -11.85
CA GLN A 145 -9.02 9.45 -11.70
C GLN A 145 -9.57 9.30 -10.28
N ALA A 146 -10.80 8.84 -10.12
CA ALA A 146 -11.30 8.47 -8.79
C ALA A 146 -10.54 7.21 -8.29
N PRO A 147 -10.17 7.13 -6.99
CA PRO A 147 -10.42 8.07 -5.90
C PRO A 147 -9.30 9.11 -5.68
N PHE A 148 -8.36 9.26 -6.61
CA PHE A 148 -7.21 10.16 -6.44
C PHE A 148 -7.64 11.63 -6.36
N GLU A 149 -8.61 12.07 -7.16
CA GLU A 149 -9.09 13.47 -7.12
C GLU A 149 -9.53 13.88 -5.72
N GLU A 150 -10.46 13.12 -5.11
CA GLU A 150 -10.97 13.34 -3.76
C GLU A 150 -9.84 13.28 -2.71
N MET A 151 -8.88 12.37 -2.92
CA MET A 151 -7.74 12.21 -2.02
C MET A 151 -6.81 13.42 -2.02
N PHE A 152 -6.48 13.95 -3.21
CA PHE A 152 -5.69 15.17 -3.32
C PHE A 152 -6.39 16.33 -2.61
N GLU A 153 -7.71 16.48 -2.80
CA GLU A 153 -8.48 17.54 -2.15
C GLU A 153 -8.44 17.42 -0.62
N VAL A 154 -8.72 16.22 -0.08
CA VAL A 154 -8.71 15.98 1.37
C VAL A 154 -7.32 16.23 1.97
N ILE A 155 -6.25 15.74 1.34
CA ILE A 155 -4.88 15.88 1.85
C ILE A 155 -4.41 17.34 1.78
N GLN A 156 -4.72 18.05 0.70
CA GLN A 156 -4.35 19.46 0.58
C GLN A 156 -5.09 20.33 1.58
N ASN A 157 -6.37 20.03 1.86
CA ASN A 157 -7.14 20.74 2.88
C ASN A 157 -6.57 20.50 4.28
N VAL A 158 -6.22 19.26 4.63
CA VAL A 158 -5.60 18.95 5.92
C VAL A 158 -4.23 19.60 6.06
N LEU A 159 -3.42 19.64 4.99
CA LEU A 159 -2.08 20.23 5.06
C LEU A 159 -2.05 21.76 4.89
N GLU A 160 -3.20 22.44 4.84
CA GLU A 160 -3.29 23.89 4.58
C GLU A 160 -2.53 24.70 5.64
N ASP A 161 -2.63 24.30 6.91
CA ASP A 161 -1.93 24.94 8.03
C ASP A 161 -0.57 24.27 8.35
N LYS A 162 -0.17 23.30 7.53
CA LYS A 162 1.08 22.51 7.58
C LYS A 162 1.21 21.59 8.80
N LYS A 163 0.12 21.30 9.51
CA LYS A 163 0.08 20.27 10.55
C LYS A 163 -1.13 19.36 10.30
N VAL A 164 -1.18 18.26 11.04
CA VAL A 164 -2.35 17.39 11.13
C VAL A 164 -2.75 17.43 12.59
N ASP A 165 -3.93 17.95 12.89
CA ASP A 165 -4.52 17.90 14.22
C ASP A 165 -5.40 16.65 14.44
N ASP A 166 -5.93 16.50 15.66
CA ASP A 166 -6.70 15.32 16.05
C ASP A 166 -8.01 15.17 15.22
N GLU A 167 -8.66 16.27 14.85
CA GLU A 167 -9.88 16.24 14.05
C GLU A 167 -9.58 15.84 12.60
N GLU A 168 -8.50 16.39 12.05
CA GLU A 168 -7.99 16.06 10.72
C GLU A 168 -7.53 14.61 10.63
N ALA A 169 -6.81 14.12 11.64
CA ALA A 169 -6.38 12.73 11.74
C ALA A 169 -7.59 11.77 11.76
N LEU A 170 -8.64 12.09 12.52
CA LEU A 170 -9.88 11.30 12.54
C LEU A 170 -10.59 11.31 11.19
N ARG A 171 -10.65 12.45 10.51
CA ARG A 171 -11.22 12.58 9.17
C ARG A 171 -10.45 11.75 8.15
N LEU A 172 -9.13 11.82 8.16
CA LEU A 172 -8.24 11.02 7.30
C LEU A 172 -8.41 9.53 7.58
N LYS A 173 -8.45 9.12 8.85
CA LYS A 173 -8.65 7.73 9.25
C LYS A 173 -9.97 7.18 8.71
N SER A 174 -11.05 7.95 8.83
CA SER A 174 -12.36 7.59 8.27
C SER A 174 -12.32 7.47 6.74
N PHE A 175 -11.70 8.44 6.07
CA PHE A 175 -11.55 8.45 4.62
C PHE A 175 -10.76 7.24 4.10
N PHE A 176 -9.54 7.01 4.62
CA PHE A 176 -8.71 5.86 4.25
C PHE A 176 -9.40 4.54 4.56
N SER A 177 -10.08 4.42 5.71
CA SER A 177 -10.82 3.21 6.06
C SER A 177 -11.95 2.88 5.09
N ASN A 178 -12.55 3.88 4.44
CA ASN A 178 -13.60 3.65 3.44
C ASN A 178 -13.03 3.22 2.07
N LEU A 179 -11.77 3.57 1.77
CA LEU A 179 -11.11 3.20 0.52
C LEU A 179 -10.46 1.82 0.54
N VAL A 180 -10.17 1.26 1.73
CA VAL A 180 -9.57 -0.08 1.89
C VAL A 180 -10.56 -1.18 2.26
N LYS A 181 -11.86 -0.85 2.34
CA LYS A 181 -12.96 -1.80 2.59
C LYS A 181 -13.32 -2.63 1.37
#